data_AF-G4ZB72-F1
#
_entry.id   AF-G4ZB72-F1
#
_cell.length_a   1.000
_cell.length_b   1.000
_cell.length_c   1.000
_cell.angle_alpha   90.00
_cell.angle_beta   90.00
_cell.angle_gamma   90.00
#
_symmetry.space_group_name_H-M   'P 1'
#
loop_
_entity.id
_entity.type
_entity.pdbx_description
1 polymer ?
#
loop_
_entity_poly.entity_id
_entity_poly.type
_entity_poly.pdbx_seq_one_letter_code
_entity_poly.pdbx_strand_id
1 'polypeptide(L)'
;KGWGVLAAQRIERGEHVGEYTGELVSTREMQRRYRQRYDPKAINYVLSLREHVARQEEDGGGSALGFDVVRTNVDASSSGSATRFFNHSCAPNLEVAAVRVDSFIPRLALFARQRINAGEELTFDYGGGSKLAEGHPCRCGATKCRGFL
;
A
#
# COMPACT_ATOMS: atom_id res chain seq x y z
N LYS A 1 1.73 -14.83 -3.61
CA LYS A 1 0.90 -15.34 -4.73
C LYS A 1 0.94 -16.88 -4.80
N GLY A 2 0.10 -17.66 -4.12
CA GLY A 2 -1.20 -17.32 -3.52
C GLY A 2 -2.26 -16.98 -4.57
N TRP A 3 -3.45 -16.59 -4.12
CA TRP A 3 -4.46 -15.94 -4.97
C TRP A 3 -3.92 -14.64 -5.57
N GLY A 4 -4.49 -14.22 -6.69
CA GLY A 4 -4.21 -12.95 -7.38
C GLY A 4 -5.47 -12.49 -8.12
N VAL A 5 -5.49 -11.21 -8.51
CA VAL A 5 -6.61 -10.63 -9.25
C VAL A 5 -6.15 -10.23 -10.64
N LEU A 6 -6.94 -10.61 -11.65
CA LEU A 6 -6.71 -10.26 -13.04
C LEU A 6 -7.73 -9.20 -13.47
N ALA A 7 -7.33 -8.30 -14.35
CA ALA A 7 -8.25 -7.35 -14.95
C ALA A 7 -9.28 -8.08 -15.83
N ALA A 8 -10.57 -7.92 -15.56
CA ALA A 8 -11.62 -8.54 -16.37
C ALA A 8 -11.81 -7.85 -17.73
N GLN A 9 -11.42 -6.57 -17.81
CA GLN A 9 -11.49 -5.73 -18.99
C GLN A 9 -10.24 -4.86 -19.09
N ARG A 10 -10.08 -4.16 -20.21
CA ARG A 10 -9.04 -3.14 -20.36
C ARG A 10 -9.27 -2.00 -19.38
N ILE A 11 -8.20 -1.52 -18.76
CA ILE A 11 -8.17 -0.36 -17.85
C ILE A 11 -7.19 0.66 -18.43
N GLU A 12 -7.63 1.91 -18.56
CA GLU A 12 -6.77 2.99 -19.09
C GLU A 12 -5.81 3.53 -18.03
N ARG A 13 -4.71 4.13 -18.49
CA ARG A 13 -3.79 4.86 -17.60
C ARG A 13 -4.55 5.98 -16.88
N GLY A 14 -4.37 6.06 -15.56
CA GLY A 14 -4.99 7.04 -14.67
C GLY A 14 -6.37 6.63 -14.17
N GLU A 15 -6.92 5.51 -14.65
CA GLU A 15 -8.25 5.05 -14.22
C GLU A 15 -8.22 4.54 -12.78
N HIS A 16 -9.27 4.86 -12.02
CA HIS A 16 -9.47 4.38 -10.66
C HIS A 16 -9.89 2.91 -10.70
N VAL A 17 -9.11 2.04 -10.06
CA VAL A 17 -9.34 0.59 -10.06
C VAL A 17 -10.11 0.14 -8.81
N GLY A 18 -9.90 0.81 -7.69
CA GLY A 18 -10.58 0.51 -6.44
C GLY A 18 -9.82 1.03 -5.23
N GLU A 19 -10.37 0.81 -4.05
CA GLU A 19 -9.77 1.23 -2.78
C GLU A 19 -9.21 0.04 -2.00
N TYR A 20 -8.07 0.23 -1.35
CA TYR A 20 -7.56 -0.71 -0.34
C TYR A 20 -8.31 -0.46 0.96
N THR A 21 -9.40 -1.21 1.14
CA THR A 21 -10.32 -1.08 2.28
C THR A 21 -10.06 -2.14 3.34
N GLY A 22 -10.26 -1.78 4.60
CA GLY A 22 -10.20 -2.69 5.75
C GLY A 22 -10.43 -1.92 7.05
N GLU A 23 -10.08 -2.52 8.17
CA GLU A 23 -10.16 -1.84 9.46
C GLU A 23 -9.08 -0.75 9.54
N LEU A 24 -9.47 0.49 9.88
CA LEU A 24 -8.51 1.51 10.24
C LEU A 24 -7.95 1.21 11.64
N VAL A 25 -6.64 1.02 11.73
CA VAL A 25 -5.98 0.64 12.99
C VAL A 25 -4.87 1.60 13.38
N SER A 26 -4.75 1.85 14.68
CA SER A 26 -3.61 2.59 15.22
C SER A 26 -2.31 1.80 15.04
N THR A 27 -1.17 2.49 14.99
CA THR A 27 0.15 1.83 14.94
C THR A 27 0.35 0.88 16.13
N ARG A 28 -0.14 1.24 17.33
CA ARG A 28 -0.09 0.39 18.52
C ARG A 28 -0.88 -0.91 18.30
N GLU A 29 -2.09 -0.80 17.75
CA GLU A 29 -2.93 -1.96 17.49
C GLU A 29 -2.35 -2.86 16.39
N MET A 30 -1.87 -2.28 15.30
CA MET A 30 -1.15 -3.00 14.25
C MET A 30 0.02 -3.80 14.83
N GLN A 31 0.85 -3.17 15.67
CA GLN A 31 2.00 -3.84 16.30
C GLN A 31 1.57 -4.92 17.32
N ARG A 32 0.42 -4.74 17.98
CA ARG A 32 -0.15 -5.77 18.86
C ARG A 32 -0.60 -6.98 18.03
N ARG A 33 -1.36 -6.75 16.96
CA ARG A 33 -1.83 -7.79 16.03
C ARG A 33 -0.66 -8.53 15.39
N TYR A 34 0.37 -7.81 14.94
CA TYR A 34 1.58 -8.40 14.37
C TYR A 34 2.31 -9.30 15.36
N ARG A 35 2.49 -8.87 16.62
CA ARG A 35 3.13 -9.69 17.66
C ARG A 35 2.32 -10.92 18.06
N GLN A 36 0.99 -10.81 18.13
CA GLN A 36 0.10 -11.92 18.48
C GLN A 36 -0.04 -12.94 17.36
N ARG A 37 0.01 -12.48 16.11
CA ARG A 37 -0.04 -13.30 14.90
C ARG A 37 1.33 -13.45 14.26
N TYR A 38 2.41 -13.38 15.04
CA TYR A 38 3.77 -13.50 14.51
C TYR A 38 4.00 -14.95 14.07
N ASP A 39 3.55 -15.21 12.85
CA ASP A 39 3.92 -16.35 12.06
C ASP A 39 4.70 -15.79 10.87
N PRO A 40 6.00 -16.08 10.76
CA PRO A 40 6.83 -15.69 9.62
C PRO A 40 6.30 -16.21 8.27
N LYS A 41 5.29 -17.09 8.27
CA LYS A 41 4.62 -17.62 7.08
C LYS A 41 3.23 -17.00 6.84
N ALA A 42 2.71 -16.21 7.78
CA ALA A 42 1.37 -15.63 7.66
C ALA A 42 1.32 -14.51 6.61
N ILE A 43 0.18 -14.44 5.93
CA ILE A 43 -0.08 -13.41 4.93
C ILE A 43 -0.36 -12.09 5.65
N ASN A 44 0.39 -11.05 5.33
CA ASN A 44 0.19 -9.70 5.85
C ASN A 44 -0.74 -8.90 4.93
N TYR A 45 -1.81 -8.34 5.51
CA TYR A 45 -2.81 -7.52 4.81
C TYR A 45 -2.86 -6.07 5.31
N VAL A 46 -1.86 -5.65 6.10
CA VAL A 46 -1.77 -4.26 6.58
C VAL A 46 -1.07 -3.39 5.53
N LEU A 47 -1.76 -2.38 5.04
CA LEU A 47 -1.19 -1.31 4.23
C LEU A 47 -1.00 -0.06 5.08
N SER A 48 0.23 0.46 5.14
CA SER A 48 0.59 1.65 5.91
C SER A 48 1.05 2.77 5.00
N LEU A 49 0.30 3.86 4.97
CA LEU A 49 0.68 5.09 4.27
C LEU A 49 1.32 6.08 5.25
N ARG A 50 2.44 6.69 4.87
CA ARG A 50 3.10 7.77 5.61
C ARG A 50 3.09 9.03 4.76
N GLU A 51 2.49 10.08 5.27
CA GLU A 51 2.40 11.38 4.61
C GLU A 51 3.18 12.41 5.43
N HIS A 52 4.05 13.18 4.76
CA HIS A 52 4.73 14.31 5.36
C HIS A 52 3.86 15.55 5.16
N VAL A 53 3.34 16.11 6.25
CA VAL A 53 2.44 17.27 6.25
C VAL A 53 3.22 18.46 6.77
N ALA A 54 3.25 19.55 6.01
CA ALA A 54 3.95 20.77 6.44
C ALA A 54 3.27 21.37 7.66
N ARG A 55 4.06 21.74 8.67
CA ARG A 55 3.63 22.47 9.86
C ARG A 55 4.04 23.92 9.70
N GLN A 56 3.07 24.83 9.79
CA GLN A 56 3.38 26.26 9.84
C GLN A 56 3.87 26.59 11.26
N GLU A 57 5.07 27.16 11.38
CA GLU A 57 5.54 27.67 12.66
C GLU A 57 4.84 29.01 12.93
N GLU A 58 4.14 29.10 14.06
CA GLU A 58 3.40 30.32 14.44
C GLU A 58 4.34 31.46 14.91
N ASP A 59 5.59 31.15 15.26
CA ASP A 59 6.55 32.13 15.81
C ASP A 59 7.61 32.60 14.78
N GLY A 60 7.16 33.41 13.83
CA GLY A 60 7.78 34.71 13.46
C GLY A 60 9.28 34.90 13.15
N GLY A 61 10.12 33.89 12.92
CA GLY A 61 11.57 34.16 12.77
C GLY A 61 12.44 33.28 11.89
N GLY A 62 11.96 32.13 11.38
CA GLY A 62 12.81 31.18 10.65
C GLY A 62 12.19 30.68 9.35
N SER A 63 12.97 30.67 8.26
CA SER A 63 12.56 30.17 6.94
C SER A 63 12.49 28.63 6.84
N ALA A 64 12.38 27.92 7.96
CA ALA A 64 12.40 26.47 8.00
C ALA A 64 10.96 25.93 8.07
N LEU A 65 10.52 25.26 7.00
CA LEU A 65 9.27 24.49 7.03
C LEU A 65 9.48 23.25 7.90
N GLY A 66 8.78 23.17 9.04
CA GLY A 66 8.66 21.94 9.82
C GLY A 66 7.72 20.95 9.12
N PHE A 67 7.88 19.64 9.38
CA PHE A 67 7.00 18.61 8.84
C PHE A 67 6.58 17.63 9.94
N ASP A 68 5.28 17.34 10.01
CA ASP A 68 4.73 16.23 10.76
C ASP A 68 4.59 15.01 9.85
N VAL A 69 4.65 13.80 10.44
CA VAL A 69 4.40 12.55 9.72
C VAL A 69 3.08 11.96 10.18
N VAL A 70 2.08 12.02 9.30
CA VAL A 70 0.79 11.36 9.51
C VAL A 70 0.88 9.94 8.99
N ARG A 71 0.45 8.97 9.79
CA ARG A 71 0.41 7.56 9.40
C ARG A 71 -1.01 7.01 9.42
N THR A 72 -1.43 6.45 8.30
CA THR A 72 -2.71 5.77 8.13
C THR A 72 -2.45 4.29 7.92
N ASN A 73 -2.96 3.42 8.79
CA ASN A 73 -2.82 1.96 8.64
C ASN A 73 -4.19 1.32 8.40
N VAL A 74 -4.32 0.60 7.30
CA VAL A 74 -5.53 -0.15 6.95
C VAL A 74 -5.21 -1.65 7.01
N ASP A 75 -5.91 -2.38 7.86
CA ASP A 75 -5.77 -3.82 8.05
C ASP A 75 -6.92 -4.57 7.36
N ALA A 76 -6.63 -5.21 6.23
CA ALA A 76 -7.60 -5.99 5.47
C ALA A 76 -7.63 -7.49 5.84
N SER A 77 -7.11 -7.86 7.03
CA SER A 77 -7.03 -9.26 7.46
C SER A 77 -8.40 -9.90 7.67
N SER A 78 -9.33 -9.17 8.30
CA SER A 78 -10.66 -9.64 8.69
C SER A 78 -11.76 -9.23 7.70
N SER A 79 -11.63 -8.04 7.13
CA SER A 79 -12.62 -7.40 6.27
C SER A 79 -11.90 -6.53 5.24
N GLY A 80 -12.38 -6.53 4.00
CA GLY A 80 -11.80 -5.74 2.91
C GLY A 80 -12.39 -6.11 1.55
N SER A 81 -12.00 -5.37 0.52
CA SER A 81 -12.41 -5.58 -0.87
C SER A 81 -11.47 -6.56 -1.59
N ALA A 82 -11.73 -6.82 -2.87
CA ALA A 82 -10.88 -7.65 -3.73
C ALA A 82 -9.41 -7.15 -3.80
N THR A 83 -9.19 -5.86 -3.55
CA THR A 83 -7.87 -5.22 -3.50
C THR A 83 -6.91 -5.84 -2.48
N ARG A 84 -7.40 -6.53 -1.44
CA ARG A 84 -6.57 -7.30 -0.51
C ARG A 84 -5.81 -8.46 -1.17
N PHE A 85 -6.24 -8.89 -2.35
CA PHE A 85 -5.62 -9.98 -3.11
C PHE A 85 -4.71 -9.48 -4.24
N PHE A 86 -4.53 -8.17 -4.40
CA PHE A 86 -3.61 -7.62 -5.40
C PHE A 86 -2.19 -7.91 -4.93
N ASN A 87 -1.42 -8.64 -5.73
CA ASN A 87 -0.08 -9.06 -5.35
C ASN A 87 0.96 -7.95 -5.51
N HIS A 88 2.10 -8.15 -4.86
CA HIS A 88 3.27 -7.32 -5.10
C HIS A 88 3.86 -7.52 -6.51
N SER A 89 4.28 -6.40 -7.11
CA SER A 89 5.28 -6.39 -8.18
C SER A 89 6.33 -5.29 -7.96
N CYS A 90 7.60 -5.59 -8.27
CA CYS A 90 8.67 -4.58 -8.31
C CYS A 90 8.56 -3.68 -9.55
N ALA A 91 7.77 -4.07 -10.54
CA ALA A 91 7.35 -3.25 -11.68
C ALA A 91 5.81 -3.26 -11.75
N PRO A 92 5.13 -2.58 -10.81
CA PRO A 92 3.68 -2.67 -10.68
C PRO A 92 2.96 -1.85 -11.76
N ASN A 93 1.75 -2.29 -12.10
CA ASN A 93 0.84 -1.56 -12.98
C ASN A 93 -0.15 -0.64 -12.24
N LEU A 94 -0.24 -0.75 -10.91
CA LEU A 94 -1.03 0.14 -10.05
C LEU A 94 -0.16 0.98 -9.10
N GLU A 95 -0.64 2.16 -8.74
CA GLU A 95 -0.11 2.99 -7.66
C GLU A 95 -1.19 3.31 -6.63
N VAL A 96 -0.75 3.46 -5.38
CA VAL A 96 -1.62 3.84 -4.26
C VAL A 96 -1.54 5.36 -4.08
N ALA A 97 -2.68 6.02 -4.01
CA ALA A 97 -2.80 7.44 -3.73
C ALA A 97 -3.66 7.69 -2.49
N ALA A 98 -3.30 8.74 -1.75
CA ALA A 98 -4.06 9.24 -0.61
C ALA A 98 -5.18 10.15 -1.12
N VAL A 99 -6.44 9.71 -1.03
CA VAL A 99 -7.60 10.49 -1.49
C VAL A 99 -8.43 10.92 -0.30
N ARG A 100 -8.54 12.23 -0.08
CA ARG A 100 -9.41 12.83 0.93
C ARG A 100 -10.65 13.37 0.24
N VAL A 101 -11.82 12.95 0.71
CA VAL A 101 -13.12 13.41 0.19
C VAL A 101 -13.84 14.20 1.27
N ASP A 102 -14.15 13.52 2.37
CA ASP A 102 -14.99 14.00 3.47
C ASP A 102 -14.30 13.93 4.84
N SER A 103 -13.06 13.46 4.88
CA SER A 103 -12.27 13.26 6.11
C SER A 103 -10.79 13.58 5.90
N PHE A 104 -10.12 14.00 6.98
CA PHE A 104 -8.66 14.14 7.02
C PHE A 104 -7.93 12.79 6.92
N ILE A 105 -8.60 11.71 7.29
CA ILE A 105 -8.07 10.35 7.13
C ILE A 105 -8.27 9.95 5.66
N PRO A 106 -7.19 9.73 4.90
CA PRO A 106 -7.33 9.45 3.47
C PRO A 106 -7.87 8.04 3.23
N ARG A 107 -8.60 7.88 2.13
CA ARG A 107 -8.85 6.59 1.50
C ARG A 107 -7.62 6.21 0.68
N LEU A 108 -7.24 4.92 0.72
CA LEU A 108 -6.10 4.40 -0.04
C LEU A 108 -6.58 3.91 -1.39
N ALA A 109 -6.66 4.80 -2.37
CA ALA A 109 -7.16 4.49 -3.70
C ALA A 109 -6.04 3.95 -4.61
N LEU A 110 -6.37 2.98 -5.47
CA LEU A 110 -5.47 2.41 -6.45
C LEU A 110 -5.82 2.93 -7.85
N PHE A 111 -4.81 3.45 -8.54
CA PHE A 111 -4.93 3.96 -9.90
C PHE A 111 -3.99 3.22 -10.85
N ALA A 112 -4.42 3.07 -12.09
CA ALA A 112 -3.60 2.46 -13.14
C ALA A 112 -2.47 3.40 -13.56
N ARG A 113 -1.21 2.95 -13.45
CA ARG A 113 -0.02 3.74 -13.84
C ARG A 113 0.24 3.73 -15.33
N GLN A 114 -0.31 2.72 -15.99
CA GLN A 114 -0.21 2.43 -17.41
C GLN A 114 -1.52 1.77 -17.85
N ARG A 115 -1.69 1.61 -19.16
CA ARG A 115 -2.78 0.79 -19.70
C ARG A 115 -2.59 -0.66 -19.24
N ILE A 116 -3.68 -1.29 -18.81
CA ILE A 116 -3.72 -2.70 -18.38
C ILE A 116 -4.69 -3.44 -19.29
N ASN A 117 -4.26 -4.55 -19.88
CA ASN A 117 -5.12 -5.37 -20.74
C ASN A 117 -5.95 -6.35 -19.92
N ALA A 118 -7.09 -6.79 -20.47
CA ALA A 118 -7.85 -7.88 -19.88
C ALA A 118 -6.97 -9.14 -19.73
N GLY A 119 -7.06 -9.78 -18.57
CA GLY A 119 -6.25 -10.95 -18.20
C GLY A 119 -4.91 -10.62 -17.52
N GLU A 120 -4.46 -9.35 -17.50
CA GLU A 120 -3.24 -8.98 -16.78
C GLU A 120 -3.44 -8.95 -15.26
N GLU A 121 -2.45 -9.42 -14.50
CA GLU A 121 -2.48 -9.38 -13.03
C GLU A 121 -2.39 -7.93 -12.52
N LEU A 122 -3.32 -7.57 -11.62
CA LEU A 122 -3.32 -6.29 -10.93
C LEU A 122 -2.34 -6.33 -9.76
N THR A 123 -1.33 -5.46 -9.81
CA THR A 123 -0.23 -5.45 -8.84
C THR A 123 0.16 -4.04 -8.43
N PHE A 124 0.55 -3.89 -7.16
CA PHE A 124 1.11 -2.63 -6.63
C PHE A 124 2.41 -2.90 -5.86
N ASP A 125 3.18 -1.86 -5.59
CA ASP A 125 4.35 -1.99 -4.72
C ASP A 125 3.90 -2.02 -3.25
N TYR A 126 4.22 -3.08 -2.50
CA TYR A 126 3.89 -3.20 -1.08
C TYR A 126 4.74 -2.26 -0.20
N GLY A 127 5.73 -1.59 -0.79
CA GLY A 127 6.81 -0.94 -0.05
C GLY A 127 7.83 -1.99 0.44
N GLY A 128 8.82 -1.55 1.21
CA GLY A 128 9.63 -2.51 1.99
C GLY A 128 10.82 -3.17 1.28
N GLY A 129 11.54 -2.46 0.42
CA GLY A 129 12.83 -2.94 -0.09
C GLY A 129 13.94 -2.95 0.96
N SER A 130 13.85 -3.78 2.00
CA SER A 130 15.02 -4.09 2.83
C SER A 130 15.86 -5.13 2.09
N LYS A 131 17.16 -4.87 1.92
CA LYS A 131 18.13 -5.85 1.36
C LYS A 131 18.43 -7.00 2.35
N LEU A 132 17.72 -7.06 3.48
CA LEU A 132 17.94 -8.08 4.50
C LEU A 132 17.26 -9.38 4.05
N ALA A 133 18.02 -10.47 4.02
CA ALA A 133 17.63 -11.78 3.51
C ALA A 133 16.59 -12.53 4.38
N GLU A 134 15.81 -11.81 5.18
CA GLU A 134 14.86 -12.35 6.16
C GLU A 134 13.38 -12.20 5.73
N GLY A 135 13.12 -11.60 4.56
CA GLY A 135 11.77 -11.39 4.01
C GLY A 135 11.22 -12.57 3.20
N HIS A 136 9.95 -12.49 2.81
CA HIS A 136 9.34 -13.47 1.90
C HIS A 136 9.94 -13.34 0.49
N PRO A 137 10.33 -14.44 -0.19
CA PRO A 137 10.86 -14.35 -1.55
C PRO A 137 9.86 -13.70 -2.52
N CYS A 138 10.30 -12.66 -3.20
CA CYS A 138 9.52 -11.98 -4.21
C CYS A 138 9.50 -12.80 -5.51
N ARG A 139 8.30 -13.18 -5.94
CA ARG A 139 8.05 -13.95 -7.18
C ARG A 139 7.34 -13.10 -8.23
N CYS A 140 7.68 -11.81 -8.32
CA CYS A 140 6.97 -10.90 -9.21
C CYS A 140 7.29 -11.08 -10.70
N GLY A 141 8.46 -11.65 -11.04
CA GLY A 141 8.90 -11.83 -12.43
C GLY A 141 9.47 -10.57 -13.10
N ALA A 142 9.51 -9.42 -12.41
CA ALA A 142 10.09 -8.20 -12.96
C ALA A 142 11.61 -8.32 -13.17
N THR A 143 12.13 -7.74 -14.25
CA THR A 143 13.57 -7.77 -14.59
C THR A 143 14.44 -7.15 -13.50
N LYS A 144 13.96 -6.08 -12.85
CA LYS A 144 14.61 -5.42 -11.71
C LYS A 144 13.93 -5.79 -10.38
N CYS A 145 13.69 -7.07 -10.15
CA CYS A 145 13.11 -7.58 -8.89
C CYS A 145 14.02 -7.29 -7.69
N ARG A 146 13.43 -6.89 -6.54
CA ARG A 146 14.16 -6.67 -5.27
C ARG A 146 14.56 -7.97 -4.55
N GLY A 147 14.06 -9.12 -5.01
CA GLY A 147 14.35 -10.45 -4.45
C GLY A 147 13.45 -10.84 -3.28
N PHE A 148 13.06 -9.89 -2.43
CA PHE A 148 12.23 -10.11 -1.24
C PHE A 148 11.11 -9.06 -1.12
N LEU A 149 10.05 -9.42 -0.38
CA LEU A 149 8.93 -8.55 0.02
C LEU A 149 9.19 -7.89 1.36
#